data_AF-A0A7W1PTP8-F1
#
_entry.id   AF-A0A7W1PTP8-F1
#
_cell.length_a   1.000
_cell.length_b   1.000
_cell.length_c   1.000
_cell.angle_alpha   90.00
_cell.angle_beta   90.00
_cell.angle_gamma   90.00
#
_symmetry.space_group_name_H-M   'P 1'
#
loop_
_entity.id
_entity.type
_entity.pdbx_description
1 polymer ?
#
loop_
_entity_poly.entity_id
_entity_poly.type
_entity_poly.pdbx_seq_one_letter_code
_entity_poly.pdbx_strand_id
1 'polypeptide(L)'
;TYNNGTGIITSGTNVQIKCGSIRYNDSYGVELKTNGTLTMCPELNSGHVNLSSNNHLSLKLDNAKGLNIYNGFNNFSGPFDADGKCLAGTSTCIKTIDRTMLLDYNLCENFDCSDIHINANNNQWVSNASFNIPSTFPRHNMEYFLETSYNCHYNQYTQGPRRKIFLDDAAPQNSSPCPIELVEPHPYDLLAYCDGCIVINTENFPSVALNIAIKSAIEAIALEDEGFSLANTEAVNLFSEIFEYVFANDSLLTEDDFVRLKISYQYMLQALGAAFLFNEISDSPGFAADQTVQKVLDVQDYFLSQIHPCDPVLIHDKFSILMEKGQVLRMAGHRDDALAIFDDVLNWADYDDHEFVESWQCATMHEIDFKNEAITFSQYSALLDDCPKLTGTQPSQGLYFVTSIKEEEKESHFKIVPNPARNSATISFSDLTGHAEILIVNMLGQHVEKIQINSGNQHVLDCSGYAPGIYQVILRNGDKIQSKKLLINR
;
A
#
# COMPACT_ATOMS: atom_id res chain seq x y z
N THR A 1 11.03 14.83 -4.46
CA THR A 1 11.59 13.94 -3.40
C THR A 1 11.05 12.55 -3.67
N TYR A 2 11.89 11.54 -3.90
CA TYR A 2 11.38 10.24 -4.42
C TYR A 2 10.83 9.39 -3.28
N ASN A 3 9.51 9.23 -3.23
CA ASN A 3 8.82 8.27 -2.37
C ASN A 3 8.35 7.10 -3.25
N ASN A 4 9.24 6.13 -3.49
CA ASN A 4 8.92 4.92 -4.24
C ASN A 4 8.91 3.74 -3.26
N GLY A 5 7.95 2.82 -3.41
CA GLY A 5 7.89 1.60 -2.59
C GLY A 5 9.19 0.75 -2.62
N THR A 6 10.09 0.98 -3.58
CA THR A 6 11.30 0.18 -3.83
C THR A 6 12.61 0.98 -4.01
N GLY A 7 12.63 2.32 -3.88
CA GLY A 7 13.85 3.11 -4.08
C GLY A 7 14.41 3.10 -5.51
N ILE A 8 15.73 3.18 -5.66
CA ILE A 8 16.41 3.14 -6.98
C ILE A 8 16.90 1.74 -7.30
N ILE A 9 16.40 1.13 -8.38
CA ILE A 9 16.90 -0.15 -8.91
C ILE A 9 17.64 0.12 -10.23
N THR A 10 18.86 -0.38 -10.39
CA THR A 10 19.64 -0.24 -11.64
C THR A 10 20.35 -1.53 -12.02
N SER A 11 20.36 -1.90 -13.30
CA SER A 11 21.04 -3.08 -13.83
C SER A 11 21.92 -2.69 -15.03
N GLY A 12 23.20 -3.04 -15.02
CA GLY A 12 24.11 -2.83 -16.16
C GLY A 12 24.55 -1.39 -16.42
N THR A 13 24.11 -0.43 -15.61
CA THR A 13 24.32 1.01 -15.82
C THR A 13 25.10 1.68 -14.69
N ASN A 14 25.80 2.76 -15.04
CA ASN A 14 26.43 3.65 -14.06
C ASN A 14 25.43 4.73 -13.66
N VAL A 15 24.97 4.67 -12.41
CA VAL A 15 24.03 5.64 -11.84
C VAL A 15 24.81 6.66 -11.01
N GLN A 16 24.60 7.94 -11.31
CA GLN A 16 25.06 9.05 -10.49
C GLN A 16 23.88 9.63 -9.73
N ILE A 17 23.94 9.61 -8.41
CA ILE A 17 22.89 10.19 -7.56
C ILE A 17 23.40 11.42 -6.83
N LYS A 18 22.53 12.43 -6.79
CA LYS A 18 22.74 13.60 -5.93
C LYS A 18 22.54 13.20 -4.48
N CYS A 19 23.40 13.70 -3.59
CA CYS A 19 23.28 13.38 -2.18
C CYS A 19 21.92 13.80 -1.58
N GLY A 20 21.32 12.95 -0.77
CA GLY A 20 20.06 13.22 -0.06
C GLY A 20 18.78 13.04 -0.88
N SER A 21 18.89 12.60 -2.14
CA SER A 21 17.76 12.39 -3.07
C SER A 21 16.91 11.16 -2.76
N ILE A 22 17.39 10.24 -1.93
CA ILE A 22 16.76 8.94 -1.63
C ILE A 22 16.41 8.88 -0.15
N ARG A 23 15.12 8.95 0.18
CA ARG A 23 14.59 8.92 1.55
C ARG A 23 13.21 8.25 1.56
N TYR A 24 12.81 7.67 2.69
CA TYR A 24 11.45 7.18 2.95
C TYR A 24 10.95 6.04 2.05
N ASN A 25 11.84 5.21 1.50
CA ASN A 25 11.41 4.08 0.69
C ASN A 25 10.95 2.91 1.58
N ASP A 26 9.89 2.22 1.16
CA ASP A 26 9.30 1.11 1.91
C ASP A 26 10.19 -0.13 1.92
N SER A 27 10.75 -0.54 0.77
CA SER A 27 11.51 -1.80 0.65
C SER A 27 13.02 -1.58 0.64
N TYR A 28 13.54 -0.85 -0.35
CA TYR A 28 14.97 -0.62 -0.54
C TYR A 28 15.27 0.86 -0.77
N GLY A 29 16.41 1.35 -0.30
CA GLY A 29 16.93 2.67 -0.70
C GLY A 29 17.53 2.62 -2.11
N VAL A 30 18.50 1.72 -2.32
CA VAL A 30 19.13 1.49 -3.62
C VAL A 30 19.36 -0.02 -3.83
N GLU A 31 19.02 -0.56 -4.99
CA GLU A 31 19.37 -1.90 -5.45
C GLU A 31 20.20 -1.84 -6.74
N LEU A 32 21.47 -2.30 -6.69
CA LEU A 32 22.33 -2.40 -7.87
C LEU A 32 22.39 -3.85 -8.35
N LYS A 33 21.83 -4.12 -9.54
CA LYS A 33 21.82 -5.40 -10.25
C LYS A 33 22.93 -5.48 -11.32
N THR A 34 23.33 -6.70 -11.67
CA THR A 34 24.15 -7.13 -12.83
C THR A 34 25.00 -6.03 -13.48
N ASN A 35 26.27 -5.93 -13.12
CA ASN A 35 27.24 -4.97 -13.67
C ASN A 35 26.93 -3.47 -13.45
N GLY A 36 25.91 -3.12 -12.67
CA GLY A 36 25.62 -1.74 -12.31
C GLY A 36 26.73 -1.12 -11.45
N THR A 37 26.95 0.19 -11.59
CA THR A 37 27.83 0.96 -10.71
C THR A 37 27.05 2.13 -10.12
N LEU A 38 27.18 2.38 -8.82
CA LEU A 38 26.67 3.61 -8.21
C LEU A 38 27.82 4.55 -7.91
N THR A 39 27.69 5.81 -8.30
CA THR A 39 28.63 6.88 -7.91
C THR A 39 27.86 8.00 -7.23
N MET A 40 28.11 8.21 -5.94
CA MET A 40 27.63 9.39 -5.23
C MET A 40 28.64 10.52 -5.45
N CYS A 41 28.23 11.55 -6.19
CA CYS A 41 29.14 12.62 -6.62
C CYS A 41 29.08 13.83 -5.65
N PRO A 42 30.19 14.20 -4.99
CA PRO A 42 30.21 15.31 -4.04
C PRO A 42 30.28 16.71 -4.70
N GLU A 43 30.60 16.78 -5.98
CA GLU A 43 30.67 18.05 -6.73
C GLU A 43 29.29 18.65 -7.00
N LEU A 44 28.22 17.89 -6.75
CA LEU A 44 26.82 18.34 -6.81
C LEU A 44 26.35 18.86 -5.44
N ASN A 45 26.97 19.95 -4.96
CA ASN A 45 26.60 20.75 -3.77
C ASN A 45 26.30 19.97 -2.48
N SER A 46 27.31 19.84 -1.60
CA SER A 46 27.25 19.70 -0.12
C SER A 46 25.95 19.11 0.49
N GLY A 47 25.56 17.92 0.03
CA GLY A 47 24.40 17.20 0.56
C GLY A 47 24.83 15.99 1.38
N HIS A 48 24.12 15.72 2.48
CA HIS A 48 24.24 14.48 3.25
C HIS A 48 23.30 13.41 2.67
N VAL A 49 23.69 12.14 2.67
CA VAL A 49 22.82 11.01 2.29
C VAL A 49 22.40 10.26 3.55
N ASN A 50 21.31 10.69 4.18
CA ASN A 50 20.77 9.90 5.28
C ASN A 50 19.92 8.73 4.75
N LEU A 51 20.54 7.58 4.49
CA LEU A 51 19.82 6.37 4.09
C LEU A 51 19.14 5.65 5.27
N SER A 52 19.30 6.14 6.51
CA SER A 52 18.71 5.55 7.72
C SER A 52 17.22 5.82 7.85
N SER A 53 16.67 6.70 7.01
CA SER A 53 15.25 6.99 6.92
C SER A 53 14.51 6.10 5.91
N ASN A 54 15.09 4.96 5.51
CA ASN A 54 14.40 3.94 4.68
C ASN A 54 14.03 2.75 5.57
N ASN A 55 12.90 2.10 5.28
CA ASN A 55 12.21 1.23 6.23
C ASN A 55 12.85 -0.16 6.42
N HIS A 56 13.50 -0.74 5.40
CA HIS A 56 14.02 -2.11 5.47
C HIS A 56 15.49 -2.27 5.06
N LEU A 57 15.90 -1.87 3.86
CA LEU A 57 17.27 -2.08 3.36
C LEU A 57 17.81 -0.83 2.65
N SER A 58 18.76 -0.12 3.27
CA SER A 58 19.34 1.09 2.68
C SER A 58 20.09 0.86 1.35
N LEU A 59 20.73 -0.30 1.16
CA LEU A 59 21.48 -0.64 -0.05
C LEU A 59 21.54 -2.17 -0.27
N LYS A 60 21.14 -2.64 -1.45
CA LYS A 60 21.24 -4.04 -1.93
C LYS A 60 22.16 -4.10 -3.16
N LEU A 61 23.09 -5.04 -3.21
CA LEU A 61 24.05 -5.20 -4.30
C LEU A 61 23.98 -6.62 -4.85
N ASP A 62 23.29 -6.80 -5.96
CA ASP A 62 23.15 -8.06 -6.68
C ASP A 62 24.04 -8.06 -7.93
N ASN A 63 25.19 -8.74 -7.90
CA ASN A 63 26.14 -8.78 -9.03
C ASN A 63 26.59 -7.39 -9.56
N ALA A 64 26.60 -6.37 -8.69
CA ALA A 64 27.08 -5.03 -9.03
C ALA A 64 28.59 -5.01 -9.41
N LYS A 65 28.96 -4.15 -10.36
CA LYS A 65 30.35 -3.96 -10.83
C LYS A 65 31.15 -3.05 -9.90
N GLY A 66 30.52 -2.07 -9.28
CA GLY A 66 31.20 -1.16 -8.35
C GLY A 66 30.26 -0.32 -7.52
N LEU A 67 30.77 0.14 -6.38
CA LEU A 67 30.09 1.07 -5.50
C LEU A 67 31.09 2.14 -5.10
N ASN A 68 30.81 3.37 -5.49
CA ASN A 68 31.67 4.51 -5.23
C ASN A 68 30.92 5.56 -4.40
N ILE A 69 31.31 5.68 -3.13
CA ILE A 69 30.67 6.55 -2.16
C ILE A 69 31.72 7.57 -1.71
N TYR A 70 31.81 8.70 -2.41
CA TYR A 70 32.73 9.78 -2.08
C TYR A 70 32.07 10.85 -1.20
N ASN A 71 32.72 11.18 -0.06
CA ASN A 71 32.44 12.37 0.75
C ASN A 71 30.99 12.55 1.23
N GLY A 72 30.21 11.47 1.31
CA GLY A 72 28.86 11.47 1.84
C GLY A 72 28.82 10.89 3.24
N PHE A 73 28.16 11.57 4.17
CA PHE A 73 27.67 10.90 5.38
C PHE A 73 26.58 9.93 4.93
N ASN A 74 26.87 8.62 4.95
CA ASN A 74 25.91 7.56 4.64
C ASN A 74 25.60 6.81 5.93
N ASN A 75 24.46 7.11 6.53
CA ASN A 75 24.00 6.31 7.66
C ASN A 75 23.19 5.12 7.13
N PHE A 76 23.80 3.93 7.15
CA PHE A 76 23.14 2.66 6.82
C PHE A 76 22.55 1.96 8.06
N SER A 77 22.43 2.67 9.18
CA SER A 77 21.82 2.14 10.39
C SER A 77 20.32 1.90 10.14
N GLY A 78 19.81 0.69 10.39
CA GLY A 78 18.37 0.44 10.40
C GLY A 78 17.65 1.31 11.45
N PRO A 79 16.30 1.34 11.48
CA PRO A 79 15.58 2.14 12.46
C PRO A 79 15.81 1.60 13.88
N PHE A 80 16.33 2.46 14.77
CA PHE A 80 16.45 2.22 16.21
C PHE A 80 15.39 3.03 16.95
N ASP A 81 14.88 2.51 18.06
CA ASP A 81 14.14 3.29 19.03
C ASP A 81 15.06 4.29 19.77
N ALA A 82 14.46 5.16 20.58
CA ALA A 82 15.16 6.18 21.35
C ALA A 82 16.21 5.61 22.33
N ASP A 83 16.15 4.31 22.64
CA ASP A 83 17.08 3.60 23.52
C ASP A 83 18.19 2.86 22.75
N GLY A 84 18.24 3.00 21.41
CA GLY A 84 19.20 2.29 20.56
C GLY A 84 18.88 0.80 20.40
N LYS A 85 17.66 0.38 20.72
CA LYS A 85 17.16 -0.98 20.47
C LYS A 85 16.35 -1.01 19.18
N CYS A 86 16.23 -2.19 18.61
CA CYS A 86 15.57 -2.37 17.33
C CYS A 86 14.08 -2.44 17.52
N LEU A 87 13.33 -1.74 16.66
CA LEU A 87 11.87 -1.75 16.69
C LEU A 87 11.35 -3.18 16.55
N ALA A 88 10.49 -3.60 17.49
CA ALA A 88 9.96 -4.96 17.52
C ALA A 88 9.12 -5.24 16.25
N GLY A 89 9.48 -6.28 15.51
CA GLY A 89 8.88 -6.64 14.21
C GLY A 89 9.92 -6.76 13.08
N THR A 90 11.09 -6.14 13.23
CA THR A 90 12.22 -6.32 12.32
C THR A 90 13.14 -7.43 12.84
N SER A 91 13.06 -8.63 12.29
CA SER A 91 13.75 -9.82 12.82
C SER A 91 15.28 -9.84 12.62
N THR A 92 15.89 -8.79 12.08
CA THR A 92 17.35 -8.67 11.95
C THR A 92 17.79 -7.22 11.96
N CYS A 93 18.34 -6.77 13.08
CA CYS A 93 18.93 -5.44 13.20
C CYS A 93 20.45 -5.41 12.99
N ILE A 94 20.98 -6.56 12.61
CA ILE A 94 22.26 -6.69 11.91
C ILE A 94 21.95 -7.62 10.75
N LYS A 95 22.47 -7.27 9.56
CA LYS A 95 22.43 -7.95 8.25
C LYS A 95 21.54 -7.17 7.26
N THR A 96 21.93 -6.85 6.03
CA THR A 96 22.96 -7.43 5.16
C THR A 96 23.13 -6.50 3.95
N ILE A 97 24.33 -6.37 3.37
CA ILE A 97 24.38 -6.26 1.90
C ILE A 97 24.00 -7.65 1.40
N ASP A 98 22.75 -7.82 1.01
CA ASP A 98 22.27 -9.12 0.53
C ASP A 98 22.75 -9.35 -0.91
N ARG A 99 23.41 -10.49 -1.13
CA ARG A 99 23.73 -11.02 -2.46
C ARG A 99 22.95 -12.30 -2.63
N THR A 100 21.96 -12.28 -3.50
CA THR A 100 21.37 -13.50 -4.03
C THR A 100 22.25 -13.97 -5.19
N MET A 101 23.26 -14.80 -4.90
CA MET A 101 24.11 -15.37 -5.95
C MET A 101 23.54 -16.72 -6.39
N LEU A 102 22.71 -16.75 -7.43
CA LEU A 102 22.47 -17.97 -8.20
C LEU A 102 23.63 -18.11 -9.19
N LEU A 103 24.57 -19.01 -8.88
CA LEU A 103 25.58 -19.46 -9.84
C LEU A 103 25.30 -20.92 -10.18
N ASP A 104 24.83 -21.15 -11.40
CA ASP A 104 24.96 -22.43 -12.07
C ASP A 104 26.46 -22.69 -12.28
N TYR A 105 26.98 -23.77 -11.70
CA TYR A 105 28.41 -24.00 -11.46
C TYR A 105 29.23 -24.20 -12.75
N ASN A 106 28.58 -24.23 -13.92
CA ASN A 106 29.20 -24.57 -15.20
C ASN A 106 29.60 -23.38 -16.09
N LEU A 107 29.46 -22.12 -15.62
CA LEU A 107 29.80 -20.93 -16.43
C LEU A 107 30.95 -20.05 -15.90
N CYS A 108 31.60 -20.42 -14.78
CA CYS A 108 32.59 -19.58 -14.11
C CYS A 108 34.07 -19.85 -14.43
N GLU A 109 34.42 -20.46 -15.56
CA GLU A 109 35.84 -20.55 -15.95
C GLU A 109 36.40 -19.29 -16.63
N ASN A 110 35.56 -18.30 -16.99
CA ASN A 110 36.00 -17.15 -17.80
C ASN A 110 35.69 -15.76 -17.22
N PHE A 111 35.21 -15.63 -15.99
CA PHE A 111 35.01 -14.32 -15.35
C PHE A 111 36.06 -14.06 -14.27
N ASP A 112 37.04 -13.22 -14.59
CA ASP A 112 37.97 -12.63 -13.63
C ASP A 112 37.20 -11.70 -12.69
N CYS A 113 36.91 -12.18 -11.48
CA CYS A 113 36.17 -11.45 -10.46
C CYS A 113 37.11 -10.68 -9.49
N SER A 114 38.36 -10.44 -9.87
CA SER A 114 39.36 -9.77 -9.02
C SER A 114 39.12 -8.26 -8.83
N ASP A 115 38.18 -7.65 -9.56
CA ASP A 115 38.07 -6.18 -9.70
C ASP A 115 36.83 -5.50 -9.07
N ILE A 116 36.21 -6.07 -8.03
CA ILE A 116 35.17 -5.32 -7.30
C ILE A 116 35.83 -4.42 -6.26
N HIS A 117 36.13 -3.20 -6.66
CA HIS A 117 36.62 -2.14 -5.77
C HIS A 117 35.42 -1.39 -5.16
N ILE A 118 35.26 -1.45 -3.84
CA ILE A 118 34.39 -0.53 -3.10
C ILE A 118 35.27 0.62 -2.62
N ASN A 119 35.12 1.78 -3.23
CA ASN A 119 35.86 2.98 -2.83
C ASN A 119 34.96 3.81 -1.92
N ALA A 120 35.29 3.88 -0.64
CA ALA A 120 34.48 4.54 0.38
C ALA A 120 35.39 5.43 1.23
N ASN A 121 35.43 6.73 0.93
CA ASN A 121 36.23 7.71 1.66
C ASN A 121 35.33 8.61 2.51
N ASN A 122 35.73 8.88 3.75
CA ASN A 122 35.06 9.82 4.68
C ASN A 122 33.63 9.41 5.10
N ASN A 123 33.40 8.13 5.42
CA ASN A 123 32.10 7.65 5.91
C ASN A 123 32.10 7.48 7.44
N GLN A 124 30.98 7.78 8.12
CA GLN A 124 30.77 7.35 9.51
C GLN A 124 30.03 6.01 9.53
N TRP A 125 30.68 4.99 10.10
CA TRP A 125 30.09 3.67 10.30
C TRP A 125 29.60 3.58 11.74
N VAL A 126 28.33 3.22 11.96
CA VAL A 126 27.78 3.08 13.32
C VAL A 126 28.32 1.79 13.95
N SER A 127 29.24 1.91 14.89
CA SER A 127 29.82 0.78 15.62
C SER A 127 29.02 0.43 16.87
N ASN A 128 27.84 -0.18 16.74
CA ASN A 128 27.08 -0.69 17.90
C ASN A 128 27.30 -2.18 18.20
N ALA A 129 28.34 -2.80 17.64
CA ALA A 129 28.91 -4.02 18.18
C ALA A 129 30.27 -3.70 18.81
N SER A 130 30.45 -4.08 20.07
CA SER A 130 31.65 -3.90 20.86
C SER A 130 32.91 -4.42 20.16
N PHE A 131 33.58 -3.59 19.38
CA PHE A 131 34.94 -3.85 18.91
C PHE A 131 35.90 -3.58 20.07
N ASN A 132 35.99 -4.52 21.01
CA ASN A 132 37.08 -4.53 21.98
C ASN A 132 38.37 -4.93 21.25
N ILE A 133 39.07 -3.94 20.71
CA ILE A 133 40.41 -4.12 20.14
C ILE A 133 41.39 -3.93 21.30
N PRO A 134 42.21 -4.94 21.65
CA PRO A 134 43.31 -4.76 22.59
C PRO A 134 44.21 -3.62 22.11
N SER A 135 44.66 -2.76 23.03
CA SER A 135 45.41 -1.52 22.75
C SER A 135 46.80 -1.72 22.08
N THR A 136 47.12 -2.93 21.62
CA THR A 136 48.43 -3.35 21.12
C THR A 136 48.52 -3.52 19.60
N PHE A 137 47.45 -3.31 18.82
CA PHE A 137 47.51 -3.39 17.34
C PHE A 137 47.68 -2.01 16.67
N PRO A 138 48.60 -1.87 15.69
CA PRO A 138 48.80 -0.61 14.95
C PRO A 138 47.59 -0.30 14.06
N ARG A 139 47.13 0.96 14.10
CA ARG A 139 45.87 1.45 13.46
C ARG A 139 45.92 1.61 11.93
N HIS A 140 47.03 1.28 11.28
CA HIS A 140 47.14 1.34 9.83
C HIS A 140 46.98 -0.08 9.27
N ASN A 141 45.93 -0.30 8.47
CA ASN A 141 45.46 -1.57 7.90
C ASN A 141 44.48 -2.36 8.79
N MET A 142 43.33 -1.76 9.12
CA MET A 142 42.19 -2.55 9.59
C MET A 142 41.45 -3.15 8.39
N GLU A 143 41.50 -4.47 8.26
CA GLU A 143 40.67 -5.21 7.30
C GLU A 143 39.23 -5.26 7.83
N TYR A 144 38.28 -4.66 7.12
CA TYR A 144 36.86 -4.77 7.45
C TYR A 144 36.24 -5.91 6.65
N PHE A 145 35.47 -6.77 7.30
CA PHE A 145 34.76 -7.87 6.65
C PHE A 145 33.26 -7.54 6.61
N LEU A 146 32.70 -7.56 5.40
CA LEU A 146 31.26 -7.47 5.18
C LEU A 146 30.70 -8.89 5.25
N GLU A 147 29.99 -9.19 6.34
CA GLU A 147 29.44 -10.54 6.56
C GLU A 147 28.05 -10.64 5.93
N THR A 148 27.91 -11.54 4.96
CA THR A 148 26.63 -11.86 4.32
C THR A 148 25.86 -12.85 5.17
N SER A 149 24.55 -12.68 5.30
CA SER A 149 23.69 -13.67 5.94
C SER A 149 22.77 -14.36 4.98
N TYR A 150 22.71 -15.67 5.11
CA TYR A 150 21.75 -16.52 4.43
C TYR A 150 20.67 -16.91 5.43
N ASN A 151 19.40 -16.72 5.06
CA ASN A 151 18.28 -17.29 5.81
C ASN A 151 17.73 -18.47 5.00
N CYS A 152 18.18 -19.68 5.33
CA CYS A 152 17.57 -20.91 4.86
C CYS A 152 17.15 -21.75 6.04
N HIS A 153 15.85 -22.02 6.10
CA HIS A 153 15.32 -23.06 6.96
C HIS A 153 15.94 -24.42 6.58
N TYR A 154 16.27 -25.17 7.63
CA TYR A 154 16.58 -26.60 7.68
C TYR A 154 17.99 -27.08 7.25
N ASN A 155 18.81 -27.24 8.30
CA ASN A 155 19.82 -28.30 8.49
C ASN A 155 20.80 -28.60 7.35
N GLN A 156 21.78 -27.71 7.16
CA GLN A 156 23.21 -28.08 7.10
C GLN A 156 24.08 -26.81 6.95
N TYR A 157 24.91 -26.53 7.96
CA TYR A 157 25.88 -25.43 7.95
C TYR A 157 27.01 -25.74 6.97
N THR A 158 26.90 -25.26 5.73
CA THR A 158 28.07 -25.01 4.89
C THR A 158 28.26 -23.50 4.78
N GLN A 159 29.35 -23.00 5.36
CA GLN A 159 29.72 -21.60 5.20
C GLN A 159 30.10 -21.38 3.73
N GLY A 160 29.33 -20.58 3.01
CA GLY A 160 29.71 -20.11 1.68
C GLY A 160 31.05 -19.35 1.71
N PRO A 161 31.74 -19.24 0.57
CA PRO A 161 33.04 -18.60 0.49
C PRO A 161 32.95 -17.12 0.92
N ARG A 162 33.64 -16.79 2.01
CA ARG A 162 33.83 -15.40 2.47
C ARG A 162 34.70 -14.68 1.44
N ARG A 163 34.20 -13.58 0.87
CA ARG A 163 34.98 -12.73 -0.05
C ARG A 163 35.61 -11.58 0.73
N LYS A 164 36.85 -11.24 0.38
CA LYS A 164 37.54 -10.06 0.91
C LYS A 164 37.08 -8.82 0.16
N ILE A 165 36.73 -7.77 0.89
CA ILE A 165 36.48 -6.43 0.35
C ILE A 165 37.56 -5.53 0.93
N PHE A 166 38.22 -4.74 0.08
CA PHE A 166 39.16 -3.73 0.54
C PHE A 166 38.38 -2.43 0.74
N LEU A 167 38.32 -1.94 1.99
CA LEU A 167 37.90 -0.57 2.29
C LEU A 167 39.15 0.30 2.33
N ASP A 168 39.30 1.17 1.34
CA ASP A 168 40.33 2.21 1.34
C ASP A 168 39.69 3.50 1.90
N ASP A 169 39.63 3.60 3.23
CA ASP A 169 39.16 4.80 3.93
C ASP A 169 40.37 5.44 4.65
N ALA A 170 41.10 6.29 3.92
CA ALA A 170 42.41 6.75 4.34
C ALA A 170 42.41 7.66 5.60
N ALA A 171 41.25 8.12 6.06
CA ALA A 171 41.12 8.86 7.32
C ALA A 171 39.64 8.97 7.77
N PRO A 172 39.18 8.20 8.77
CA PRO A 172 37.94 8.53 9.46
C PRO A 172 38.16 9.84 10.22
N GLN A 173 37.77 10.96 9.61
CA GLN A 173 37.83 12.27 10.26
C GLN A 173 36.86 12.24 11.45
N ASN A 174 37.40 12.44 12.66
CA ASN A 174 36.62 12.96 13.79
C ASN A 174 36.25 14.42 13.50
N SER A 175 35.49 14.67 12.44
CA SER A 175 34.88 15.97 12.24
C SER A 175 33.86 16.15 13.36
N SER A 176 33.99 17.22 14.14
CA SER A 176 32.92 17.67 15.04
C SER A 176 31.62 17.70 14.22
N PRO A 177 30.51 17.12 14.71
CA PRO A 177 29.25 17.15 13.99
C PRO A 177 28.99 18.59 13.56
N CYS A 178 28.79 18.82 12.25
CA CYS A 178 28.35 20.12 11.77
C CYS A 178 27.17 20.55 12.65
N PRO A 179 27.09 21.81 13.12
CA PRO A 179 25.96 22.27 13.90
C PRO A 179 24.70 21.99 13.08
N ILE A 180 23.97 20.97 13.51
CA ILE A 180 22.69 20.62 12.95
C ILE A 180 21.78 21.74 13.46
N GLU A 181 21.52 22.76 12.63
CA GLU A 181 20.23 23.42 12.75
C GLU A 181 19.21 22.33 12.39
N LEU A 182 18.72 21.66 13.43
CA LEU A 182 17.52 20.85 13.37
C LEU A 182 16.38 21.82 13.05
N VAL A 183 16.22 22.16 11.77
CA VAL A 183 14.86 22.31 11.26
C VAL A 183 14.35 20.88 11.31
N GLU A 184 13.70 20.52 12.41
CA GLU A 184 12.99 19.26 12.49
C GLU A 184 12.14 19.16 11.23
N PRO A 185 12.36 18.15 10.37
CA PRO A 185 11.40 17.88 9.33
C PRO A 185 10.18 17.38 10.08
N HIS A 186 9.30 18.30 10.45
CA HIS A 186 7.93 17.94 10.74
C HIS A 186 7.49 17.07 9.54
N PRO A 187 6.95 15.87 9.76
CA PRO A 187 6.30 15.15 8.67
C PRO A 187 5.29 16.14 8.11
N TYR A 188 5.58 16.70 6.94
CA TYR A 188 4.75 17.73 6.36
C TYR A 188 3.40 17.05 6.17
N ASP A 189 2.41 17.46 6.96
CA ASP A 189 1.03 17.21 6.60
C ASP A 189 0.87 17.91 5.25
N LEU A 190 0.95 17.11 4.18
CA LEU A 190 0.92 17.58 2.80
C LEU A 190 -0.35 18.40 2.55
N LEU A 191 -1.39 18.21 3.37
CA LEU A 191 -2.62 18.96 3.30
C LEU A 191 -2.65 20.17 4.26
N ALA A 192 -1.78 20.27 5.27
CA ALA A 192 -1.68 21.42 6.18
C ALA A 192 -1.16 22.69 5.53
N TYR A 193 -0.10 22.58 4.73
CA TYR A 193 0.57 23.73 4.17
C TYR A 193 0.77 23.57 2.68
N CYS A 194 0.40 24.59 1.93
CA CYS A 194 0.66 24.66 0.50
C CYS A 194 0.83 26.10 0.05
N ASP A 195 2.07 26.57 0.03
CA ASP A 195 2.41 27.87 -0.54
C ASP A 195 2.47 27.74 -2.06
N GLY A 196 1.54 28.39 -2.75
CA GLY A 196 1.44 28.32 -4.22
C GLY A 196 0.65 27.14 -4.78
N CYS A 197 -0.16 26.45 -3.98
CA CYS A 197 -1.13 25.48 -4.53
C CYS A 197 -2.01 26.12 -5.60
N ILE A 198 -2.38 25.34 -6.61
CA ILE A 198 -3.41 25.75 -7.54
C ILE A 198 -4.69 26.13 -6.78
N VAL A 199 -5.30 27.24 -7.20
CA VAL A 199 -6.58 27.70 -6.66
C VAL A 199 -7.69 27.07 -7.49
N ILE A 200 -8.45 26.17 -6.86
CA ILE A 200 -9.64 25.55 -7.41
C ILE A 200 -10.75 26.59 -7.48
N ASN A 201 -11.45 26.61 -8.62
CA ASN A 201 -12.57 27.51 -8.84
C ASN A 201 -13.72 26.77 -9.52
N THR A 202 -14.46 26.01 -8.72
CA THR A 202 -15.67 25.26 -9.10
C THR A 202 -16.88 25.75 -8.31
N GLU A 203 -18.04 25.10 -8.48
CA GLU A 203 -19.27 25.44 -7.74
C GLU A 203 -19.09 25.25 -6.23
N ASN A 204 -18.53 24.11 -5.81
CA ASN A 204 -18.30 23.81 -4.39
C ASN A 204 -17.01 24.42 -3.82
N PHE A 205 -16.09 24.86 -4.69
CA PHE A 205 -14.81 25.43 -4.30
C PHE A 205 -14.53 26.78 -4.99
N PRO A 206 -15.23 27.87 -4.60
CA PRO A 206 -15.01 29.18 -5.21
C PRO A 206 -13.71 29.81 -4.72
N SER A 207 -12.66 29.74 -5.54
CA SER A 207 -11.33 30.30 -5.25
C SER A 207 -10.66 29.70 -3.99
N VAL A 208 -10.72 28.38 -3.84
CA VAL A 208 -10.17 27.63 -2.70
C VAL A 208 -8.84 26.98 -3.09
N ALA A 209 -7.81 27.08 -2.26
CA ALA A 209 -6.53 26.39 -2.51
C ALA A 209 -6.71 24.86 -2.54
N LEU A 210 -6.00 24.17 -3.45
CA LEU A 210 -6.12 22.72 -3.67
C LEU A 210 -6.07 21.91 -2.37
N ASN A 211 -5.10 22.17 -1.50
CA ASN A 211 -4.97 21.44 -0.23
C ASN A 211 -6.19 21.62 0.71
N ILE A 212 -6.83 22.79 0.67
CA ILE A 212 -8.04 23.08 1.45
C ILE A 212 -9.24 22.38 0.82
N ALA A 213 -9.38 22.42 -0.51
CA ALA A 213 -10.46 21.72 -1.22
C ALA A 213 -10.42 20.21 -0.95
N ILE A 214 -9.23 19.61 -0.99
CA ILE A 214 -9.01 18.20 -0.66
C ILE A 214 -9.42 17.91 0.78
N LYS A 215 -9.02 18.75 1.75
CA LYS A 215 -9.43 18.59 3.16
C LYS A 215 -10.94 18.60 3.32
N SER A 216 -11.62 19.54 2.68
CA SER A 216 -13.09 19.61 2.73
C SER A 216 -13.75 18.38 2.11
N ALA A 217 -13.21 17.83 1.01
CA ALA A 217 -13.69 16.57 0.44
C ALA A 217 -13.47 15.37 1.37
N ILE A 218 -12.33 15.30 2.08
CA ILE A 218 -12.07 14.26 3.10
C ILE A 218 -13.01 14.42 4.30
N GLU A 219 -13.24 15.64 4.76
CA GLU A 219 -14.16 15.93 5.87
C GLU A 219 -15.59 15.48 5.54
N ALA A 220 -16.01 15.57 4.26
CA ALA A 220 -17.32 15.07 3.82
C ALA A 220 -17.48 13.56 4.04
N ILE A 221 -16.41 12.76 3.96
CA ILE A 221 -16.44 11.33 4.29
C ILE A 221 -16.76 11.12 5.79
N ALA A 222 -16.23 11.98 6.68
CA ALA A 222 -16.37 11.85 8.12
C ALA A 222 -17.75 12.28 8.66
N LEU A 223 -18.55 13.00 7.87
CA LEU A 223 -19.90 13.46 8.27
C LEU A 223 -20.94 12.34 8.32
N GLU A 224 -20.58 11.10 7.94
CA GLU A 224 -21.47 9.94 8.02
C GLU A 224 -21.95 9.67 9.46
N ASP A 225 -21.09 9.93 10.46
CA ASP A 225 -21.41 9.74 11.88
C ASP A 225 -22.59 10.61 12.36
N GLU A 226 -22.98 11.65 11.61
CA GLU A 226 -24.10 12.53 11.93
C GLU A 226 -25.43 12.12 11.29
N GLY A 227 -25.49 10.96 10.61
CA GLY A 227 -26.71 10.43 10.00
C GLY A 227 -27.07 11.02 8.64
N PHE A 228 -26.09 11.60 7.94
CA PHE A 228 -26.25 12.06 6.56
C PHE A 228 -26.24 10.87 5.59
N SER A 229 -27.36 10.67 4.87
CA SER A 229 -27.58 9.47 4.06
C SER A 229 -26.86 9.42 2.70
N LEU A 230 -25.96 10.37 2.39
CA LEU A 230 -25.27 10.50 1.09
C LEU A 230 -23.86 11.11 1.23
N ALA A 231 -23.26 11.02 2.43
CA ALA A 231 -21.99 11.69 2.73
C ALA A 231 -20.85 11.21 1.82
N ASN A 232 -20.83 9.91 1.49
CA ASN A 232 -19.76 9.31 0.70
C ASN A 232 -19.89 9.66 -0.80
N THR A 233 -21.11 9.64 -1.32
CA THR A 233 -21.44 10.09 -2.69
C THR A 233 -21.08 11.55 -2.89
N GLU A 234 -21.37 12.39 -1.89
CA GLU A 234 -20.99 13.81 -1.93
C GLU A 234 -19.46 13.99 -1.90
N ALA A 235 -18.75 13.23 -1.08
CA ALA A 235 -17.28 13.26 -1.10
C ALA A 235 -16.72 12.90 -2.48
N VAL A 236 -17.26 11.87 -3.15
CA VAL A 236 -16.86 11.52 -4.53
C VAL A 236 -17.15 12.68 -5.50
N ASN A 237 -18.30 13.36 -5.38
CA ASN A 237 -18.61 14.54 -6.20
C ASN A 237 -17.59 15.67 -6.01
N LEU A 238 -17.25 15.97 -4.75
CA LEU A 238 -16.26 17.00 -4.42
C LEU A 238 -14.88 16.65 -4.97
N PHE A 239 -14.43 15.40 -4.85
CA PHE A 239 -13.17 14.96 -5.47
C PHE A 239 -13.22 15.06 -6.99
N SER A 240 -14.34 14.68 -7.63
CA SER A 240 -14.51 14.82 -9.08
C SER A 240 -14.34 16.27 -9.55
N GLU A 241 -14.96 17.23 -8.85
CA GLU A 241 -14.80 18.65 -9.17
C GLU A 241 -13.35 19.13 -9.07
N ILE A 242 -12.64 18.70 -8.03
CA ILE A 242 -11.20 19.00 -7.87
C ILE A 242 -10.43 18.45 -9.07
N PHE A 243 -10.65 17.19 -9.44
CA PHE A 243 -9.96 16.55 -10.56
C PHE A 243 -10.31 17.19 -11.91
N GLU A 244 -11.59 17.39 -12.22
CA GLU A 244 -12.04 18.03 -13.46
C GLU A 244 -11.42 19.41 -13.65
N TYR A 245 -11.39 20.23 -12.59
CA TYR A 245 -10.75 21.54 -12.63
C TYR A 245 -9.25 21.43 -12.87
N VAL A 246 -8.58 20.52 -12.16
CA VAL A 246 -7.15 20.30 -12.27
C VAL A 246 -6.76 19.79 -13.65
N PHE A 247 -7.50 18.84 -14.21
CA PHE A 247 -7.25 18.27 -15.53
C PHE A 247 -7.42 19.31 -16.64
N ALA A 248 -8.36 20.24 -16.49
CA ALA A 248 -8.50 21.38 -17.39
C ALA A 248 -7.34 22.40 -17.29
N ASN A 249 -6.51 22.32 -16.25
CA ASN A 249 -5.44 23.28 -15.94
C ASN A 249 -4.11 22.59 -15.60
N ASP A 250 -3.86 21.41 -16.18
CA ASP A 250 -2.73 20.52 -15.88
C ASP A 250 -1.35 21.20 -15.94
N SER A 251 -1.17 22.14 -16.86
CA SER A 251 0.06 22.92 -17.05
C SER A 251 0.50 23.75 -15.83
N LEU A 252 -0.37 23.91 -14.83
CA LEU A 252 -0.10 24.66 -13.60
C LEU A 252 0.34 23.77 -12.44
N LEU A 253 0.33 22.45 -12.60
CA LEU A 253 0.63 21.52 -11.51
C LEU A 253 2.12 21.45 -11.18
N THR A 254 2.42 21.57 -9.90
CA THR A 254 3.75 21.28 -9.34
C THR A 254 3.89 19.79 -8.98
N GLU A 255 5.11 19.31 -8.77
CA GLU A 255 5.36 17.93 -8.29
C GLU A 255 4.60 17.66 -6.97
N ASP A 256 4.54 18.64 -6.07
CA ASP A 256 3.83 18.49 -4.80
C ASP A 256 2.30 18.45 -4.98
N ASP A 257 1.76 19.14 -5.99
CA ASP A 257 0.33 19.03 -6.33
C ASP A 257 -0.02 17.62 -6.83
N PHE A 258 0.84 17.02 -7.65
CA PHE A 258 0.66 15.63 -8.08
C PHE A 258 0.61 14.64 -6.90
N VAL A 259 1.47 14.83 -5.88
CA VAL A 259 1.42 13.98 -4.67
C VAL A 259 0.09 14.15 -3.94
N ARG A 260 -0.43 15.38 -3.81
CA ARG A 260 -1.74 15.65 -3.20
C ARG A 260 -2.89 15.03 -3.99
N LEU A 261 -2.82 15.08 -5.31
CA LEU A 261 -3.81 14.46 -6.18
C LEU A 261 -3.80 12.94 -6.07
N LYS A 262 -2.63 12.30 -5.96
CA LYS A 262 -2.53 10.86 -5.67
C LYS A 262 -3.22 10.52 -4.35
N ILE A 263 -2.99 11.29 -3.28
CA ILE A 263 -3.69 11.11 -1.98
C ILE A 263 -5.20 11.30 -2.14
N SER A 264 -5.62 12.32 -2.87
CA SER A 264 -7.05 12.64 -3.10
C SER A 264 -7.76 11.52 -3.84
N TYR A 265 -7.11 10.93 -4.84
CA TYR A 265 -7.64 9.81 -5.60
C TYR A 265 -7.88 8.59 -4.70
N GLN A 266 -6.97 8.31 -3.77
CA GLN A 266 -7.12 7.25 -2.79
C GLN A 266 -8.34 7.47 -1.86
N TYR A 267 -8.54 8.70 -1.37
CA TYR A 267 -9.73 9.04 -0.60
C TYR A 267 -11.02 9.02 -1.44
N MET A 268 -10.97 9.36 -2.72
CA MET A 268 -12.10 9.24 -3.64
C MET A 268 -12.53 7.78 -3.80
N LEU A 269 -11.57 6.85 -3.95
CA LEU A 269 -11.83 5.41 -4.01
C LEU A 269 -12.40 4.87 -2.69
N GLN A 270 -11.87 5.35 -1.55
CA GLN A 270 -12.41 5.01 -0.24
C GLN A 270 -13.87 5.47 -0.09
N ALA A 271 -14.18 6.71 -0.48
CA ALA A 271 -15.53 7.26 -0.47
C ALA A 271 -16.46 6.45 -1.39
N LEU A 272 -16.02 6.10 -2.60
CA LEU A 272 -16.81 5.25 -3.50
C LEU A 272 -17.10 3.88 -2.86
N GLY A 273 -16.10 3.23 -2.27
CA GLY A 273 -16.28 1.95 -1.59
C GLY A 273 -17.28 2.03 -0.43
N ALA A 274 -17.21 3.09 0.37
CA ALA A 274 -18.17 3.37 1.43
C ALA A 274 -19.59 3.63 0.88
N ALA A 275 -19.71 4.38 -0.20
CA ALA A 275 -21.00 4.63 -0.85
C ALA A 275 -21.69 3.33 -1.30
N PHE A 276 -20.96 2.35 -1.83
CA PHE A 276 -21.50 1.01 -2.08
C PHE A 276 -21.86 0.26 -0.79
N LEU A 277 -20.98 0.28 0.22
CA LEU A 277 -21.19 -0.42 1.48
C LEU A 277 -22.45 0.06 2.22
N PHE A 278 -22.71 1.36 2.18
CA PHE A 278 -23.86 1.99 2.82
C PHE A 278 -25.10 2.08 1.92
N ASN A 279 -25.06 1.48 0.74
CA ASN A 279 -26.12 1.50 -0.27
C ASN A 279 -26.55 2.92 -0.68
N GLU A 280 -25.63 3.88 -0.65
CA GLU A 280 -25.84 5.18 -1.30
C GLU A 280 -25.84 5.01 -2.82
N ILE A 281 -25.04 4.05 -3.30
CA ILE A 281 -24.97 3.59 -4.69
C ILE A 281 -25.32 2.11 -4.73
N SER A 282 -26.05 1.68 -5.77
CA SER A 282 -26.41 0.27 -5.99
C SER A 282 -25.67 -0.32 -7.19
N ASP A 283 -25.34 -1.62 -7.12
CA ASP A 283 -24.98 -2.46 -8.28
C ASP A 283 -26.13 -2.39 -9.31
N SER A 284 -25.86 -1.79 -10.48
CA SER A 284 -26.82 -1.64 -11.58
C SER A 284 -26.18 -2.13 -12.87
N PRO A 285 -26.56 -3.31 -13.38
CA PRO A 285 -25.93 -3.94 -14.56
C PRO A 285 -26.22 -3.23 -15.89
N GLY A 286 -26.83 -2.04 -15.88
CA GLY A 286 -27.08 -1.24 -17.08
C GLY A 286 -26.00 -0.18 -17.30
N PHE A 287 -25.60 0.04 -18.56
CA PHE A 287 -24.59 1.05 -18.97
C PHE A 287 -24.86 2.49 -18.55
N ALA A 288 -26.04 2.80 -17.99
CA ALA A 288 -26.19 4.01 -17.19
C ALA A 288 -25.53 3.72 -15.82
N ALA A 289 -24.19 3.68 -15.81
CA ALA A 289 -23.44 3.69 -14.58
C ALA A 289 -23.96 4.83 -13.72
N ASP A 290 -24.08 4.60 -12.42
CA ASP A 290 -24.35 5.67 -11.47
C ASP A 290 -23.39 6.83 -11.79
N GLN A 291 -23.90 8.06 -11.87
CA GLN A 291 -23.08 9.21 -12.26
C GLN A 291 -21.83 9.33 -11.37
N THR A 292 -21.92 8.87 -10.12
CA THR A 292 -20.82 8.82 -9.16
C THR A 292 -19.73 7.83 -9.56
N VAL A 293 -20.13 6.65 -10.07
CA VAL A 293 -19.18 5.66 -10.61
C VAL A 293 -18.50 6.21 -11.85
N GLN A 294 -19.27 6.84 -12.76
CA GLN A 294 -18.70 7.40 -13.99
C GLN A 294 -17.65 8.47 -13.69
N LYS A 295 -17.88 9.34 -12.69
CA LYS A 295 -16.89 10.33 -12.24
C LYS A 295 -15.56 9.70 -11.82
N VAL A 296 -15.59 8.59 -11.07
CA VAL A 296 -14.37 7.86 -10.69
C VAL A 296 -13.68 7.24 -11.92
N LEU A 297 -14.46 6.66 -12.83
CA LEU A 297 -13.92 6.10 -14.08
C LEU A 297 -13.28 7.19 -14.96
N ASP A 298 -13.86 8.38 -15.04
CA ASP A 298 -13.33 9.52 -15.79
C ASP A 298 -11.98 9.99 -15.21
N VAL A 299 -11.84 9.99 -13.88
CA VAL A 299 -10.57 10.28 -13.19
C VAL A 299 -9.51 9.22 -13.50
N GLN A 300 -9.89 7.94 -13.48
CA GLN A 300 -8.99 6.83 -13.83
C GLN A 300 -8.55 6.91 -15.29
N ASP A 301 -9.48 7.19 -16.21
CA ASP A 301 -9.18 7.35 -17.63
C ASP A 301 -8.27 8.53 -17.92
N TYR A 302 -8.45 9.64 -17.19
CA TYR A 302 -7.49 10.72 -17.24
C TYR A 302 -6.09 10.25 -16.81
N PHE A 303 -5.94 9.62 -15.64
CA PHE A 303 -4.62 9.16 -15.20
C PHE A 303 -3.98 8.18 -16.17
N LEU A 304 -4.76 7.25 -16.73
CA LEU A 304 -4.27 6.33 -17.77
C LEU A 304 -3.82 7.07 -19.03
N SER A 305 -4.51 8.15 -19.42
CA SER A 305 -4.11 8.97 -20.58
C SER A 305 -2.79 9.72 -20.38
N GLN A 306 -2.39 9.98 -19.13
CA GLN A 306 -1.12 10.63 -18.79
C GLN A 306 0.07 9.67 -18.80
N ILE A 307 -0.18 8.35 -18.81
CA ILE A 307 0.88 7.35 -18.78
C ILE A 307 1.44 7.12 -20.18
N HIS A 308 2.70 7.51 -20.38
CA HIS A 308 3.39 7.27 -21.64
C HIS A 308 3.69 5.76 -21.82
N PRO A 309 3.30 5.10 -22.92
CA PRO A 309 3.44 3.65 -23.11
C PRO A 309 4.88 3.12 -23.03
N CYS A 310 5.87 4.00 -23.27
CA CYS A 310 7.29 3.64 -23.27
C CYS A 310 8.01 3.96 -21.96
N ASP A 311 7.32 4.48 -20.93
CA ASP A 311 7.95 4.77 -19.64
C ASP A 311 7.83 3.55 -18.69
N PRO A 312 8.92 2.80 -18.45
CA PRO A 312 8.88 1.64 -17.58
C PRO A 312 8.62 2.00 -16.12
N VAL A 313 8.80 3.25 -15.70
CA VAL A 313 8.47 3.68 -14.33
C VAL A 313 6.95 3.78 -14.17
N LEU A 314 6.25 4.20 -15.22
CA LEU A 314 4.79 4.39 -15.20
C LEU A 314 4.01 3.10 -15.48
N ILE A 315 4.68 2.00 -15.84
CA ILE A 315 4.02 0.69 -16.03
C ILE A 315 3.32 0.24 -14.73
N HIS A 316 3.92 0.53 -13.57
CA HIS A 316 3.37 0.16 -12.27
C HIS A 316 2.17 1.04 -11.87
N ASP A 317 2.24 2.34 -12.20
CA ASP A 317 1.10 3.25 -12.06
C ASP A 317 -0.06 2.78 -12.97
N LYS A 318 0.23 2.36 -14.21
CA LYS A 318 -0.76 1.83 -15.16
C LYS A 318 -1.41 0.56 -14.61
N PHE A 319 -0.61 -0.36 -14.10
CA PHE A 319 -1.09 -1.59 -13.47
C PHE A 319 -2.04 -1.28 -12.33
N SER A 320 -1.61 -0.43 -11.39
CA SER A 320 -2.42 -0.05 -10.23
C SER A 320 -3.76 0.54 -10.69
N ILE A 321 -3.75 1.57 -11.54
CA ILE A 321 -4.98 2.25 -11.96
C ILE A 321 -5.93 1.30 -12.73
N LEU A 322 -5.41 0.41 -13.58
CA LEU A 322 -6.26 -0.58 -14.27
C LEU A 322 -6.86 -1.61 -13.31
N MET A 323 -6.09 -2.09 -12.33
CA MET A 323 -6.62 -2.99 -11.32
C MET A 323 -7.73 -2.33 -10.50
N GLU A 324 -7.53 -1.08 -10.08
CA GLU A 324 -8.53 -0.30 -9.37
C GLU A 324 -9.77 -0.04 -10.25
N LYS A 325 -9.58 0.28 -11.54
CA LYS A 325 -10.67 0.46 -12.52
C LYS A 325 -11.50 -0.81 -12.71
N GLY A 326 -10.83 -1.96 -12.84
CA GLY A 326 -11.50 -3.27 -12.91
C GLY A 326 -12.35 -3.54 -11.66
N GLN A 327 -11.85 -3.20 -10.46
CA GLN A 327 -12.64 -3.34 -9.24
C GLN A 327 -13.83 -2.38 -9.17
N VAL A 328 -13.66 -1.11 -9.57
CA VAL A 328 -14.76 -0.13 -9.63
C VAL A 328 -15.89 -0.66 -10.52
N LEU A 329 -15.56 -1.17 -11.72
CA LEU A 329 -16.53 -1.76 -12.64
C LEU A 329 -17.21 -3.00 -12.04
N ARG A 330 -16.44 -3.90 -11.43
CA ARG A 330 -16.98 -5.09 -10.77
C ARG A 330 -18.03 -4.74 -9.70
N MET A 331 -17.71 -3.78 -8.82
CA MET A 331 -18.63 -3.34 -7.76
C MET A 331 -19.89 -2.67 -8.32
N ALA A 332 -19.74 -1.87 -9.37
CA ALA A 332 -20.85 -1.20 -10.04
C ALA A 332 -21.78 -2.16 -10.80
N GLY A 333 -21.40 -3.45 -10.92
CA GLY A 333 -22.19 -4.46 -11.62
C GLY A 333 -21.70 -4.79 -13.02
N HIS A 334 -20.71 -4.06 -13.53
CA HIS A 334 -20.11 -4.19 -14.87
C HIS A 334 -19.01 -5.27 -14.87
N ARG A 335 -19.36 -6.48 -14.45
CA ARG A 335 -18.40 -7.58 -14.24
C ARG A 335 -17.75 -8.06 -15.53
N ASP A 336 -18.47 -8.01 -16.65
CA ASP A 336 -17.89 -8.35 -17.97
C ASP A 336 -16.81 -7.34 -18.39
N ASP A 337 -17.05 -6.04 -18.17
CA ASP A 337 -16.07 -4.98 -18.45
C ASP A 337 -14.86 -5.08 -17.50
N ALA A 338 -15.10 -5.43 -16.23
CA ALA A 338 -14.04 -5.70 -15.27
C ALA A 338 -13.15 -6.89 -15.70
N LEU A 339 -13.76 -8.00 -16.15
CA LEU A 339 -13.02 -9.15 -16.69
C LEU A 339 -12.18 -8.76 -17.90
N ALA A 340 -12.71 -7.95 -18.81
CA ALA A 340 -11.95 -7.47 -19.96
C ALA A 340 -10.71 -6.66 -19.57
N ILE A 341 -10.79 -5.87 -18.49
CA ILE A 341 -9.63 -5.17 -17.93
C ILE A 341 -8.62 -6.16 -17.34
N PHE A 342 -9.06 -7.12 -16.52
CA PHE A 342 -8.16 -8.12 -15.93
C PHE A 342 -7.47 -8.97 -17.01
N ASP A 343 -8.19 -9.36 -18.06
CA ASP A 343 -7.63 -10.03 -19.24
C ASP A 343 -6.57 -9.19 -19.94
N ASP A 344 -6.82 -7.89 -20.15
CA ASP A 344 -5.82 -6.99 -20.73
C ASP A 344 -4.57 -6.93 -19.86
N VAL A 345 -4.72 -6.72 -18.54
CA VAL A 345 -3.61 -6.63 -17.60
C VAL A 345 -2.76 -7.91 -17.62
N LEU A 346 -3.37 -9.09 -17.62
CA LEU A 346 -2.65 -10.38 -17.68
C LEU A 346 -1.76 -10.54 -18.91
N ASN A 347 -2.10 -9.89 -20.03
CA ASN A 347 -1.31 -10.00 -21.27
C ASN A 347 0.04 -9.27 -21.20
N TRP A 348 0.22 -8.34 -20.27
CA TRP A 348 1.43 -7.53 -20.19
C TRP A 348 2.00 -7.34 -18.78
N ALA A 349 1.26 -7.69 -17.72
CA ALA A 349 1.75 -7.65 -16.35
C ALA A 349 2.95 -8.59 -16.16
N ASP A 350 3.82 -8.26 -15.20
CA ASP A 350 4.94 -9.12 -14.83
C ASP A 350 4.44 -10.38 -14.11
N TYR A 351 5.24 -11.45 -14.16
CA TYR A 351 4.89 -12.75 -13.56
C TYR A 351 4.48 -12.65 -12.08
N ASP A 352 5.12 -11.75 -11.32
CA ASP A 352 4.83 -11.54 -9.90
C ASP A 352 3.44 -10.93 -9.66
N ASP A 353 2.87 -10.24 -10.65
CA ASP A 353 1.55 -9.64 -10.60
C ASP A 353 0.44 -10.57 -11.13
N HIS A 354 0.79 -11.62 -11.89
CA HIS A 354 -0.19 -12.53 -12.51
C HIS A 354 -1.10 -13.18 -11.48
N GLU A 355 -0.53 -13.71 -10.39
CA GLU A 355 -1.30 -14.35 -9.32
C GLU A 355 -2.32 -13.38 -8.70
N PHE A 356 -1.98 -12.09 -8.60
CA PHE A 356 -2.89 -11.06 -8.09
C PHE A 356 -4.05 -10.80 -9.05
N VAL A 357 -3.78 -10.68 -10.34
CA VAL A 357 -4.81 -10.42 -11.36
C VAL A 357 -5.70 -11.65 -11.56
N GLU A 358 -5.12 -12.86 -11.63
CA GLU A 358 -5.85 -14.12 -11.74
C GLU A 358 -6.80 -14.35 -10.57
N SER A 359 -6.40 -13.97 -9.35
CA SER A 359 -7.27 -14.05 -8.16
C SER A 359 -8.54 -13.22 -8.35
N TRP A 360 -8.40 -11.97 -8.80
CA TRP A 360 -9.53 -11.08 -9.06
C TRP A 360 -10.38 -11.51 -10.24
N GLN A 361 -9.76 -11.99 -11.31
CA GLN A 361 -10.45 -12.55 -12.45
C GLN A 361 -11.32 -13.75 -12.05
N CYS A 362 -10.74 -14.70 -11.31
CA CYS A 362 -11.42 -15.89 -10.80
C CYS A 362 -12.64 -15.51 -9.94
N ALA A 363 -12.45 -14.61 -8.97
CA ALA A 363 -13.53 -14.15 -8.10
C ALA A 363 -14.66 -13.48 -8.91
N THR A 364 -14.31 -12.62 -9.87
CA THR A 364 -15.28 -11.90 -10.71
C THR A 364 -16.08 -12.86 -11.59
N MET A 365 -15.45 -13.86 -12.17
CA MET A 365 -16.13 -14.88 -12.98
C MET A 365 -17.16 -15.66 -12.15
N HIS A 366 -16.80 -16.08 -10.95
CA HIS A 366 -17.72 -16.81 -10.09
C HIS A 366 -18.86 -15.93 -9.53
N GLU A 367 -18.63 -14.62 -9.39
CA GLU A 367 -19.73 -13.68 -9.08
C GLU A 367 -20.76 -13.62 -10.20
N ILE A 368 -20.31 -13.61 -11.46
CA ILE A 368 -21.20 -13.65 -12.63
C ILE A 368 -22.02 -14.95 -12.61
N ASP A 369 -21.36 -16.10 -12.41
CA ASP A 369 -22.06 -17.39 -12.32
C ASP A 369 -23.09 -17.40 -11.20
N PHE A 370 -22.75 -16.84 -10.03
CA PHE A 370 -23.65 -16.77 -8.89
C PHE A 370 -24.85 -15.84 -9.15
N LYS A 371 -24.61 -14.65 -9.70
CA LYS A 371 -25.66 -13.66 -10.04
C LYS A 371 -26.60 -14.18 -11.14
N ASN A 372 -26.08 -14.96 -12.08
CA ASN A 372 -26.87 -15.61 -13.13
C ASN A 372 -27.58 -16.89 -12.67
N GLU A 373 -27.52 -17.20 -11.36
CA GLU A 373 -28.09 -18.41 -10.75
C GLU A 373 -27.55 -19.72 -11.37
N ALA A 374 -26.38 -19.67 -12.03
CA ALA A 374 -25.72 -20.83 -12.62
C ALA A 374 -25.08 -21.73 -11.56
N ILE A 375 -24.67 -21.13 -10.43
CA ILE A 375 -24.15 -21.82 -9.25
C ILE A 375 -24.91 -21.38 -7.99
N THR A 376 -25.02 -22.29 -7.03
CA THR A 376 -25.56 -21.99 -5.70
C THR A 376 -24.54 -21.21 -4.86
N PHE A 377 -25.00 -20.55 -3.80
CA PHE A 377 -24.11 -19.88 -2.86
C PHE A 377 -23.04 -20.80 -2.25
N SER A 378 -23.41 -22.05 -1.94
CA SER A 378 -22.45 -23.03 -1.39
C SER A 378 -21.36 -23.38 -2.40
N GLN A 379 -21.68 -23.42 -3.68
CA GLN A 379 -20.70 -23.65 -4.74
C GLN A 379 -19.84 -22.41 -4.96
N TYR A 380 -20.45 -21.22 -4.99
CA TYR A 380 -19.73 -19.95 -5.08
C TYR A 380 -18.66 -19.82 -3.99
N SER A 381 -19.03 -20.06 -2.72
CA SER A 381 -18.08 -20.00 -1.60
C SER A 381 -16.94 -21.01 -1.74
N ALA A 382 -17.21 -22.24 -2.23
CA ALA A 382 -16.18 -23.25 -2.42
C ALA A 382 -15.24 -22.89 -3.59
N LEU A 383 -15.79 -22.33 -4.67
CA LEU A 383 -15.02 -21.90 -5.84
C LEU A 383 -14.11 -20.70 -5.50
N LEU A 384 -14.56 -19.79 -4.64
CA LEU A 384 -13.71 -18.71 -4.13
C LEU A 384 -12.52 -19.24 -3.32
N ASP A 385 -12.67 -20.33 -2.58
CA ASP A 385 -11.57 -20.95 -1.83
C ASP A 385 -10.51 -21.60 -2.75
N ASP A 386 -10.92 -21.96 -3.97
CA ASP A 386 -10.10 -22.53 -5.03
C ASP A 386 -9.41 -21.46 -5.91
N CYS A 387 -9.84 -20.20 -5.84
CA CYS A 387 -9.16 -19.10 -6.54
C CYS A 387 -7.72 -18.92 -5.99
N PRO A 388 -6.77 -18.46 -6.83
CA PRO A 388 -5.41 -18.15 -6.39
C PRO A 388 -5.44 -17.27 -5.14
N LYS A 389 -4.84 -17.78 -4.06
CA LYS A 389 -4.80 -17.06 -2.79
C LYS A 389 -3.69 -16.03 -2.89
N LEU A 390 -3.96 -14.79 -2.53
CA LEU A 390 -2.94 -13.74 -2.51
C LEU A 390 -1.90 -14.08 -1.43
N THR A 391 -0.82 -14.80 -1.81
CA THR A 391 0.19 -15.31 -0.88
C THR A 391 1.35 -14.35 -0.64
N GLY A 392 1.41 -13.22 -1.35
CA GLY A 392 2.44 -12.18 -1.22
C GLY A 392 2.04 -11.02 -0.30
N THR A 393 3.05 -10.28 0.18
CA THR A 393 2.89 -8.89 0.62
C THR A 393 2.24 -8.13 -0.53
N GLN A 394 0.94 -7.84 -0.41
CA GLN A 394 0.23 -7.10 -1.43
C GLN A 394 0.96 -5.78 -1.70
N PRO A 395 1.04 -5.34 -2.97
CA PRO A 395 1.50 -3.99 -3.27
C PRO A 395 0.72 -3.04 -2.37
N SER A 396 1.42 -2.28 -1.54
CA SER A 396 0.89 -1.57 -0.37
C SER A 396 -0.04 -0.40 -0.70
N GLN A 397 -0.53 -0.31 -1.93
CA GLN A 397 -1.09 0.89 -2.49
C GLN A 397 -2.45 0.58 -3.10
N GLY A 398 -3.50 0.86 -2.34
CA GLY A 398 -4.53 1.73 -2.88
C GLY A 398 -5.97 1.29 -2.71
N LEU A 399 -6.26 -0.01 -2.65
CA LEU A 399 -7.61 -0.46 -2.34
C LEU A 399 -7.62 -1.57 -1.30
N TYR A 400 -7.43 -1.15 -0.05
CA TYR A 400 -8.18 -1.79 1.03
C TYR A 400 -9.65 -1.43 0.83
N PHE A 401 -10.33 -2.11 -0.10
CA PHE A 401 -11.76 -2.26 0.09
C PHE A 401 -11.93 -2.89 1.45
N VAL A 402 -12.63 -2.15 2.31
CA VAL A 402 -12.97 -2.51 3.68
C VAL A 402 -13.96 -3.69 3.65
N THR A 403 -13.60 -4.78 3.00
CA THR A 403 -14.24 -6.09 3.21
C THR A 403 -13.74 -6.71 4.50
N SER A 404 -12.60 -6.21 5.01
CA SER A 404 -12.11 -6.49 6.35
C SER A 404 -11.94 -5.18 7.11
N ILE A 405 -13.04 -4.66 7.69
CA ILE A 405 -12.91 -4.07 9.01
C ILE A 405 -12.29 -5.19 9.82
N LYS A 406 -11.03 -5.03 10.24
CA LYS A 406 -10.44 -5.92 11.23
C LYS A 406 -11.40 -5.82 12.39
N GLU A 407 -12.23 -6.86 12.58
CA GLU A 407 -13.15 -6.96 13.69
C GLU A 407 -12.21 -6.98 14.90
N GLU A 408 -11.91 -5.79 15.43
CA GLU A 408 -11.26 -5.67 16.70
C GLU A 408 -12.22 -6.44 17.60
N GLU A 409 -11.77 -7.58 18.15
CA GLU A 409 -12.55 -8.45 19.03
C GLU A 409 -12.85 -7.74 20.37
N LYS A 410 -13.24 -6.45 20.33
CA LYS A 410 -14.12 -5.89 21.32
C LYS A 410 -15.39 -6.72 21.28
N GLU A 411 -15.65 -7.42 22.38
CA GLU A 411 -16.84 -8.24 22.59
C GLU A 411 -18.07 -7.56 21.97
N SER A 412 -18.58 -8.11 20.85
CA SER A 412 -19.73 -7.50 20.19
C SER A 412 -20.90 -7.45 21.18
N HIS A 413 -21.55 -6.30 21.31
CA HIS A 413 -22.60 -6.10 22.31
C HIS A 413 -23.92 -6.81 21.97
N PHE A 414 -23.98 -7.57 20.87
CA PHE A 414 -25.14 -8.38 20.54
C PHE A 414 -24.79 -9.80 20.07
N LYS A 415 -25.73 -10.73 20.28
CA LYS A 415 -25.62 -12.17 19.95
C LYS A 415 -26.81 -12.60 19.11
N ILE A 416 -26.60 -13.55 18.20
CA ILE A 416 -27.66 -14.11 17.35
C ILE A 416 -27.74 -15.61 17.61
N VAL A 417 -28.89 -16.11 18.06
CA VAL A 417 -29.08 -17.52 18.42
C VAL A 417 -30.49 -18.00 18.01
N PRO A 418 -30.64 -19.14 17.32
CA PRO A 418 -29.57 -20.00 16.80
C PRO A 418 -28.88 -19.38 15.57
N ASN A 419 -27.65 -19.79 15.33
CA ASN A 419 -26.93 -19.53 14.08
C ASN A 419 -26.08 -20.78 13.77
N PRO A 420 -26.43 -21.61 12.78
CA PRO A 420 -27.44 -21.38 11.74
C PRO A 420 -28.89 -21.32 12.24
N ALA A 421 -29.72 -20.46 11.64
CA ALA A 421 -31.15 -20.37 11.90
C ALA A 421 -31.97 -21.08 10.82
N ARG A 422 -33.13 -21.65 11.19
CA ARG A 422 -34.06 -22.31 10.27
C ARG A 422 -35.27 -21.44 9.96
N ASN A 423 -36.07 -21.17 11.01
CA ASN A 423 -37.30 -20.39 10.89
C ASN A 423 -37.22 -19.06 11.64
N SER A 424 -36.38 -18.96 12.65
CA SER A 424 -36.24 -17.73 13.44
C SER A 424 -34.88 -17.67 14.11
N ALA A 425 -34.40 -16.45 14.37
CA ALA A 425 -33.21 -16.16 15.15
C ALA A 425 -33.52 -15.11 16.22
N THR A 426 -33.05 -15.31 17.45
CA THR A 426 -33.12 -14.31 18.50
C THR A 426 -31.85 -13.48 18.49
N ILE A 427 -32.01 -12.17 18.33
CA ILE A 427 -30.94 -11.18 18.40
C ILE A 427 -31.00 -10.58 19.81
N SER A 428 -29.99 -10.79 20.65
CA SER A 428 -29.93 -10.30 22.04
C SER A 428 -28.86 -9.23 22.19
N PHE A 429 -29.12 -8.19 22.97
CA PHE A 429 -28.25 -7.02 23.16
C PHE A 429 -27.88 -6.88 24.65
N SER A 430 -26.65 -6.46 24.97
CA SER A 430 -26.25 -6.25 26.37
C SER A 430 -26.65 -4.87 26.93
N ASP A 431 -26.69 -3.82 26.11
CA ASP A 431 -26.84 -2.44 26.61
C ASP A 431 -27.51 -1.51 25.57
N LEU A 432 -28.72 -1.87 25.11
CA LEU A 432 -29.41 -1.08 24.10
C LEU A 432 -30.24 0.04 24.76
N THR A 433 -29.65 1.24 24.83
CA THR A 433 -30.34 2.46 25.26
C THR A 433 -30.76 3.29 24.05
N GLY A 434 -32.04 3.70 23.97
CA GLY A 434 -32.54 4.57 22.92
C GLY A 434 -33.19 3.83 21.73
N HIS A 435 -33.37 4.56 20.63
CA HIS A 435 -33.86 4.02 19.36
C HIS A 435 -32.71 3.35 18.62
N ALA A 436 -32.84 2.06 18.33
CA ALA A 436 -31.91 1.32 17.49
C ALA A 436 -32.62 0.73 16.27
N GLU A 437 -31.84 0.40 15.27
CA GLU A 437 -32.29 -0.12 14.00
C GLU A 437 -31.51 -1.40 13.68
N ILE A 438 -32.21 -2.45 13.26
CA ILE A 438 -31.60 -3.65 12.71
C ILE A 438 -31.88 -3.67 11.21
N LEU A 439 -30.81 -3.78 10.41
CA LEU A 439 -30.90 -4.06 8.99
C LEU A 439 -30.44 -5.48 8.73
N ILE A 440 -31.22 -6.20 7.94
CA ILE A 440 -30.85 -7.50 7.40
C ILE A 440 -30.47 -7.31 5.94
N VAL A 441 -29.23 -7.63 5.60
CA VAL A 441 -28.68 -7.48 4.25
C VAL A 441 -28.22 -8.85 3.75
N ASN A 442 -28.54 -9.20 2.50
CA ASN A 442 -28.03 -10.44 1.91
C ASN A 442 -26.58 -10.26 1.40
N MET A 443 -25.96 -11.35 0.92
CA MET A 443 -24.58 -11.29 0.38
C MET A 443 -24.42 -10.39 -0.85
N LEU A 444 -25.51 -10.00 -1.50
CA LEU A 444 -25.49 -9.10 -2.65
C LEU A 444 -25.59 -7.62 -2.23
N GLY A 445 -25.56 -7.32 -0.92
CA GLY A 445 -25.79 -5.97 -0.40
C GLY A 445 -27.26 -5.54 -0.40
N GLN A 446 -28.19 -6.39 -0.85
CA GLN A 446 -29.59 -6.03 -0.94
C GLN A 446 -30.25 -6.06 0.43
N HIS A 447 -31.01 -5.01 0.72
CA HIS A 447 -31.79 -4.88 1.93
C HIS A 447 -32.99 -5.85 1.93
N VAL A 448 -33.03 -6.75 2.91
CA VAL A 448 -34.07 -7.77 3.07
C VAL A 448 -35.15 -7.28 4.03
N GLU A 449 -34.75 -6.74 5.18
CA GLU A 449 -35.68 -6.31 6.23
C GLU A 449 -35.09 -5.22 7.13
N LYS A 450 -35.94 -4.27 7.54
CA LYS A 450 -35.61 -3.15 8.42
C LYS A 450 -36.48 -3.19 9.67
N ILE A 451 -35.86 -3.23 10.85
CA ILE A 451 -36.57 -3.38 12.11
C ILE A 451 -36.19 -2.24 13.06
N GLN A 452 -37.18 -1.49 13.53
CA GLN A 452 -36.98 -0.45 14.55
C GLN A 452 -37.16 -1.05 15.95
N ILE A 453 -36.19 -0.82 16.84
CA ILE A 453 -36.20 -1.25 18.24
C ILE A 453 -36.21 0.00 19.12
N ASN A 454 -37.31 0.20 19.83
CA ASN A 454 -37.47 1.36 20.73
C ASN A 454 -36.96 1.07 22.16
N SER A 455 -37.00 -0.19 22.58
CA SER A 455 -36.44 -0.67 23.86
C SER A 455 -36.46 -2.19 23.89
N GLY A 456 -35.59 -2.78 24.72
CA GLY A 456 -35.55 -4.21 24.97
C GLY A 456 -34.17 -4.82 24.77
N ASN A 457 -33.99 -5.99 25.38
CA ASN A 457 -32.69 -6.69 25.36
C ASN A 457 -32.66 -7.79 24.30
N GLN A 458 -33.74 -7.97 23.55
CA GLN A 458 -33.82 -8.96 22.48
C GLN A 458 -34.89 -8.63 21.44
N HIS A 459 -34.68 -9.13 20.23
CA HIS A 459 -35.66 -9.16 19.14
C HIS A 459 -35.67 -10.56 18.51
N VAL A 460 -36.86 -11.08 18.18
CA VAL A 460 -37.00 -12.38 17.49
C VAL A 460 -37.25 -12.10 16.02
N LEU A 461 -36.26 -12.41 15.18
CA LEU A 461 -36.32 -12.33 13.74
C LEU A 461 -37.01 -13.56 13.17
N ASP A 462 -38.07 -13.38 12.37
CA ASP A 462 -38.68 -14.45 11.59
C ASP A 462 -37.94 -14.61 10.26
N CYS A 463 -37.24 -15.72 10.09
CA CYS A 463 -36.46 -16.04 8.90
C CYS A 463 -37.18 -17.01 7.96
N SER A 464 -38.45 -17.38 8.23
CA SER A 464 -39.16 -18.41 7.46
C SER A 464 -39.34 -18.05 5.98
N GLY A 465 -39.43 -16.75 5.68
CA GLY A 465 -39.49 -16.21 4.32
C GLY A 465 -38.14 -16.10 3.61
N TYR A 466 -37.02 -16.22 4.33
CA TYR A 466 -35.70 -15.94 3.78
C TYR A 466 -35.19 -17.14 2.95
N ALA A 467 -34.44 -16.84 1.88
CA ALA A 467 -33.73 -17.86 1.13
C ALA A 467 -32.57 -18.44 1.96
N PRO A 468 -32.21 -19.73 1.83
CA PRO A 468 -31.00 -20.27 2.44
C PRO A 468 -29.75 -19.50 1.98
N GLY A 469 -28.86 -19.14 2.91
CA GLY A 469 -27.68 -18.32 2.60
C GLY A 469 -27.12 -17.59 3.81
N ILE A 470 -26.08 -16.78 3.58
CA ILE A 470 -25.49 -15.90 4.59
C ILE A 470 -26.15 -14.52 4.48
N TYR A 471 -26.40 -13.91 5.63
CA TYR A 471 -26.92 -12.56 5.77
C TYR A 471 -26.02 -11.79 6.73
N GLN A 472 -25.93 -10.49 6.55
CA GLN A 472 -25.34 -9.58 7.51
C GLN A 472 -26.46 -8.92 8.31
N VAL A 473 -26.39 -9.07 9.63
CA VAL A 473 -27.28 -8.40 10.59
C VAL A 473 -26.53 -7.19 11.11
N ILE A 474 -26.99 -6.00 10.75
CA ILE A 474 -26.37 -4.72 11.12
C ILE A 474 -27.24 -4.07 12.18
N LEU A 475 -26.68 -3.81 13.36
CA LEU A 475 -27.30 -3.06 14.43
C LEU A 475 -26.75 -1.64 14.44
N ARG A 476 -27.63 -0.64 14.28
CA ARG A 476 -27.32 0.78 14.41
C ARG A 476 -27.99 1.34 15.67
N ASN A 477 -27.22 1.96 16.57
CA ASN A 477 -27.75 2.62 17.77
C ASN A 477 -27.00 3.95 17.98
N GLY A 478 -27.60 5.05 17.52
CA GLY A 478 -26.86 6.31 17.32
C GLY A 478 -25.66 6.07 16.40
N ASP A 479 -24.50 6.54 16.84
CA ASP A 479 -23.23 6.48 16.08
C ASP A 479 -22.58 5.08 16.15
N LYS A 480 -23.16 4.14 16.91
CA LYS A 480 -22.61 2.79 17.03
C LYS A 480 -23.21 1.87 15.98
N ILE A 481 -22.38 1.43 15.05
CA ILE A 481 -22.69 0.37 14.09
C ILE A 481 -21.96 -0.91 14.48
N GLN A 482 -22.71 -2.01 14.61
CA GLN A 482 -22.15 -3.34 14.83
C GLN A 482 -22.76 -4.31 13.81
N SER A 483 -21.99 -5.29 13.34
CA SER A 483 -22.52 -6.29 12.41
C SER A 483 -22.19 -7.71 12.83
N LYS A 484 -23.05 -8.66 12.48
CA LYS A 484 -22.81 -10.10 12.65
C LYS A 484 -23.35 -10.90 11.48
N LYS A 485 -22.66 -11.98 11.13
CA LYS A 485 -23.12 -12.94 10.12
C LYS A 485 -24.22 -13.83 10.68
N LEU A 486 -25.31 -14.01 9.93
CA LEU A 486 -26.40 -14.94 10.18
C LEU A 486 -26.49 -15.93 9.02
N LEU A 487 -26.35 -17.22 9.31
CA LEU A 487 -26.50 -18.29 8.34
C LEU A 487 -27.92 -18.86 8.42
N ILE A 488 -28.66 -18.86 7.32
CA ILE A 488 -29.98 -19.49 7.20
C ILE A 488 -29.83 -20.83 6.47
N ASN A 489 -30.30 -21.91 7.09
CA ASN A 489 -30.31 -23.26 6.51
C ASN A 489 -31.72 -23.86 6.60
N ARG A 490 -32.20 -24.50 5.54
CA ARG A 490 -33.53 -25.15 5.53
C ARG A 490 -33.43 -26.64 5.79
#